data_AF-A0A960X8X1-F1
#
_entry.id   AF-A0A960X8X1-F1
#
_cell.length_a   1.000
_cell.length_b   1.000
_cell.length_c   1.000
_cell.angle_alpha   90.00
_cell.angle_beta   90.00
_cell.angle_gamma   90.00
#
_symmetry.space_group_name_H-M   'P 1'
#
loop_
_entity.id
_entity.type
_entity.pdbx_description
1 polymer ?
#
loop_
_entity_poly.entity_id
_entity_poly.type
_entity_poly.pdbx_seq_one_letter_code
_entity_poly.pdbx_strand_id
1 'polypeptide(L)'
;MIVKNETDVICRCLESVLPIIDTWVIVDTGSTDGTQEMIKKFMKEKGKPGELHERPWKNFGHNRNEALDLARDKADYIFFIDADEYLKYEPGFRLPYLHKDFYYVNICHSNSRYCRNLLVKADLDWKWVGVLHEVVCSEKAKTYDTLQKVNNIYTTEGARSKDPQKFLKDAAILEEGLKEEPDNSRYVFYLAQSYRDAGVHDKALENYERRIKMGGWDQELYWSHLRVAELKEALKYPKEEVVKAYKAAFDFRRSRVEPLYQLAHMYREEGDFESCYEVASIAASIPETDDILFVQQWMIDYGIDLERSIAAYYLEDFKECQKISVDLLKKKSLPDHVKQCVKNNLGFANSKLLEKFCHKKGAVLNVQ
;
A
#
# COMPACT_ATOMS: atom_id res chain seq x y z
N MET A 1 10.65 18.25 6.44
CA MET A 1 9.67 17.45 7.22
C MET A 1 8.91 18.37 8.18
N ILE A 2 7.66 18.07 8.50
CA ILE A 2 6.91 18.69 9.61
C ILE A 2 6.76 17.68 10.75
N VAL A 3 6.82 18.11 12.01
CA VAL A 3 6.75 17.20 13.17
C VAL A 3 5.90 17.76 14.32
N LYS A 4 5.34 16.86 15.14
CA LYS A 4 4.70 17.19 16.42
C LYS A 4 4.61 15.97 17.32
N ASN A 5 5.29 16.00 18.46
CA ASN A 5 5.25 14.95 19.48
C ASN A 5 5.62 13.55 18.98
N GLU A 6 6.84 13.38 18.48
CA GLU A 6 7.31 12.15 17.82
C GLU A 6 8.57 11.56 18.47
N THR A 7 8.81 11.79 19.78
CA THR A 7 10.01 11.24 20.47
C THR A 7 10.17 9.74 20.34
N ASP A 8 9.07 8.99 20.20
CA ASP A 8 9.07 7.53 20.11
C ASP A 8 9.64 7.00 18.79
N VAL A 9 9.55 7.78 17.70
CA VAL A 9 9.84 7.31 16.33
C VAL A 9 10.89 8.15 15.58
N ILE A 10 11.09 9.40 15.98
CA ILE A 10 11.87 10.38 15.21
C ILE A 10 13.32 9.96 14.93
N CYS A 11 14.01 9.37 15.91
CA CYS A 11 15.40 8.93 15.73
C CYS A 11 15.53 7.82 14.69
N ARG A 12 14.55 6.90 14.60
CA ARG A 12 14.52 5.84 13.59
C ARG A 12 14.36 6.42 12.19
N CYS A 13 13.43 7.37 12.03
CA CYS A 13 13.24 8.10 10.78
C CYS A 13 14.54 8.81 10.37
N LEU A 14 15.13 9.62 11.27
CA LEU A 14 16.34 10.40 10.97
C LEU A 14 17.54 9.52 10.63
N GLU A 15 17.79 8.44 11.38
CA GLU A 15 18.86 7.48 11.09
C GLU A 15 18.72 6.92 9.67
N SER A 16 17.50 6.59 9.26
CA SER A 16 17.25 5.95 7.97
C SER A 16 17.56 6.83 6.76
N VAL A 17 17.49 8.17 6.90
CA VAL A 17 17.72 9.11 5.79
C VAL A 17 19.17 9.62 5.71
N LEU A 18 20.00 9.41 6.75
CA LEU A 18 21.40 9.85 6.79
C LEU A 18 22.23 9.48 5.53
N PRO A 19 22.03 8.31 4.88
CA PRO A 19 22.79 7.94 3.69
C PRO A 19 22.50 8.78 2.44
N ILE A 20 21.40 9.53 2.40
CA ILE A 20 20.92 10.24 1.20
C ILE A 20 20.76 11.75 1.39
N ILE A 21 21.01 12.28 2.59
CA ILE A 21 20.88 13.71 2.87
C ILE A 21 22.22 14.35 3.25
N ASP A 22 22.44 15.56 2.76
CA ASP A 22 23.57 16.41 3.16
C ASP A 22 23.19 17.43 4.24
N THR A 23 21.92 17.87 4.22
CA THR A 23 21.34 18.85 5.15
C THR A 23 19.91 18.47 5.51
N TRP A 24 19.32 19.14 6.49
CA TRP A 24 17.93 18.92 6.91
C TRP A 24 17.21 20.23 7.24
N VAL A 25 15.90 20.23 6.96
CA VAL A 25 14.96 21.27 7.40
C VAL A 25 13.76 20.59 8.03
N ILE A 26 13.51 20.91 9.29
CA ILE A 26 12.38 20.38 10.05
C ILE A 26 11.59 21.54 10.63
N VAL A 27 10.28 21.55 10.39
CA VAL A 27 9.35 22.48 11.02
C VAL A 27 8.63 21.75 12.14
N ASP A 28 8.92 22.12 13.37
CA ASP A 28 8.17 21.68 14.54
C ASP A 28 6.90 22.53 14.69
N THR A 29 5.77 21.85 14.88
CA THR A 29 4.44 22.49 14.91
C THR A 29 3.83 22.56 16.31
N GLY A 30 4.69 22.63 17.33
CA GLY A 30 4.33 22.77 18.73
C GLY A 30 4.43 21.46 19.51
N SER A 31 5.58 20.78 19.41
CA SER A 31 5.90 19.64 20.26
C SER A 31 6.05 20.06 21.72
N THR A 32 5.67 19.18 22.64
CA THR A 32 5.74 19.36 24.09
C THR A 32 6.41 18.18 24.80
N ASP A 33 6.83 17.15 24.05
CA ASP A 33 7.43 15.91 24.56
C ASP A 33 8.97 15.91 24.51
N GLY A 34 9.59 16.98 24.01
CA GLY A 34 11.04 17.08 23.83
C GLY A 34 11.55 16.66 22.44
N THR A 35 10.65 16.43 21.47
CA THR A 35 11.00 16.10 20.08
C THR A 35 12.05 17.05 19.49
N GLN A 36 11.92 18.36 19.74
CA GLN A 36 12.83 19.38 19.18
C GLN A 36 14.28 19.18 19.65
N GLU A 37 14.49 18.97 20.95
CA GLU A 37 15.81 18.77 21.53
C GLU A 37 16.41 17.42 21.12
N MET A 38 15.57 16.40 21.00
CA MET A 38 15.98 15.09 20.49
C MET A 38 16.51 15.18 19.05
N ILE A 39 15.81 15.89 18.16
CA ILE A 39 16.24 16.12 16.76
C ILE A 39 17.58 16.85 16.73
N LYS A 40 17.69 18.00 17.43
CA LYS A 40 18.91 18.82 17.44
C LYS A 40 20.11 18.02 17.94
N LYS A 41 19.95 17.28 19.05
CA LYS A 41 21.00 16.43 19.62
C LYS A 41 21.42 15.33 18.64
N PHE A 42 20.46 14.59 18.09
CA PHE A 42 20.74 13.48 17.19
C PHE A 42 21.48 13.94 15.92
N MET A 43 21.00 15.00 15.25
CA MET A 43 21.64 15.49 14.02
C MET A 43 23.03 16.09 14.29
N LYS A 44 23.22 16.74 15.44
CA LYS A 44 24.54 17.21 15.89
C LYS A 44 25.52 16.06 16.12
N GLU A 45 25.09 14.99 16.81
CA GLU A 45 25.91 13.79 17.04
C GLU A 45 26.30 13.09 15.73
N LYS A 46 25.41 13.09 14.73
CA LYS A 46 25.68 12.55 13.38
C LYS A 46 26.46 13.49 12.47
N GLY A 47 26.80 14.69 12.94
CA GLY A 47 27.55 15.69 12.16
C GLY A 47 26.81 16.18 10.91
N LYS A 48 25.46 16.17 10.91
CA LYS A 48 24.64 16.63 9.80
C LYS A 48 24.17 18.08 10.04
N PRO A 49 24.64 19.07 9.25
CA PRO A 49 24.16 20.44 9.38
C PRO A 49 22.69 20.55 8.97
N GLY A 50 21.97 21.50 9.55
CA GLY A 50 20.58 21.76 9.19
C GLY A 50 19.85 22.60 10.23
N GLU A 51 18.55 22.73 10.06
CA GLU A 51 17.74 23.73 10.75
C GLU A 51 16.42 23.16 11.28
N LEU A 52 16.13 23.50 12.53
CA LEU A 52 14.82 23.30 13.15
C LEU A 52 14.12 24.66 13.28
N HIS A 53 12.89 24.73 12.78
CA HIS A 53 12.04 25.92 12.83
C HIS A 53 10.78 25.62 13.63
N GLU A 54 10.42 26.48 14.57
CA GLU A 54 9.16 26.36 15.31
C GLU A 54 8.10 27.26 14.67
N ARG A 55 6.96 26.67 14.30
CA ARG A 55 5.84 27.38 13.68
C ARG A 55 4.52 26.93 14.30
N PRO A 56 3.51 27.82 14.38
CA PRO A 56 2.18 27.38 14.81
C PRO A 56 1.59 26.41 13.77
N TRP A 57 0.96 25.34 14.25
CA TRP A 57 0.13 24.49 13.40
C TRP A 57 -1.03 25.29 12.82
N LYS A 58 -1.22 25.22 11.49
CA LYS A 58 -2.42 25.70 10.81
C LYS A 58 -3.18 24.57 10.13
N ASN A 59 -2.52 23.91 9.17
CA ASN A 59 -3.00 22.72 8.48
C ASN A 59 -1.83 22.05 7.74
N PHE A 60 -2.04 20.83 7.21
CA PHE A 60 -0.97 20.05 6.59
C PHE A 60 -0.34 20.79 5.39
N GLY A 61 -1.15 21.26 4.44
CA GLY A 61 -0.66 21.96 3.26
C GLY A 61 0.12 23.24 3.58
N HIS A 62 -0.34 24.04 4.54
CA HIS A 62 0.34 25.27 4.96
C HIS A 62 1.72 24.97 5.54
N ASN A 63 1.78 24.12 6.58
CA ASN A 63 3.04 23.86 7.27
C ASN A 63 4.01 23.05 6.39
N ARG A 64 3.53 22.19 5.47
CA ARG A 64 4.39 21.55 4.46
C ARG A 64 4.93 22.53 3.43
N ASN A 65 4.15 23.52 3.00
CA ASN A 65 4.66 24.60 2.14
C ASN A 65 5.67 25.49 2.88
N GLU A 66 5.46 25.79 4.17
CA GLU A 66 6.49 26.49 4.98
C GLU A 66 7.80 25.71 5.03
N ALA A 67 7.74 24.40 5.29
CA ALA A 67 8.92 23.54 5.29
C ALA A 67 9.61 23.46 3.91
N LEU A 68 8.82 23.43 2.84
CA LEU A 68 9.32 23.44 1.46
C LEU A 68 10.03 24.75 1.12
N ASP A 69 9.43 25.89 1.45
CA ASP A 69 10.00 27.21 1.17
C ASP A 69 11.30 27.43 1.95
N LEU A 70 11.37 26.97 3.21
CA LEU A 70 12.61 26.98 3.98
C LEU A 70 13.71 26.09 3.38
N ALA A 71 13.38 25.11 2.54
CA ALA A 71 14.34 24.16 1.97
C ALA A 71 14.84 24.51 0.55
N ARG A 72 14.16 25.39 -0.20
CA ARG A 72 14.40 25.63 -1.65
C ARG A 72 15.85 25.94 -2.03
N ASP A 73 16.56 26.72 -1.21
CA ASP A 73 17.92 27.18 -1.54
C ASP A 73 19.02 26.43 -0.75
N LYS A 74 18.69 25.26 -0.19
CA LYS A 74 19.60 24.52 0.70
C LYS A 74 20.18 23.25 0.09
N ALA A 75 19.64 22.77 -1.02
CA ALA A 75 20.07 21.55 -1.68
C ALA A 75 19.65 21.55 -3.16
N ASP A 76 20.25 20.68 -3.98
CA ASP A 76 19.84 20.48 -5.38
C ASP A 76 18.50 19.72 -5.49
N TYR A 77 18.21 18.86 -4.51
CA TYR A 77 16.98 18.09 -4.40
C TYR A 77 16.44 18.12 -2.97
N ILE A 78 15.12 18.09 -2.84
CA ILE A 78 14.40 18.09 -1.56
C ILE A 78 13.72 16.74 -1.39
N PHE A 79 14.08 16.04 -0.32
CA PHE A 79 13.45 14.78 0.09
C PHE A 79 12.38 15.03 1.16
N PHE A 80 11.21 14.42 0.98
CA PHE A 80 10.09 14.47 1.92
C PHE A 80 9.91 13.13 2.62
N ILE A 81 9.72 13.17 3.94
CA ILE A 81 9.40 12.01 4.77
C ILE A 81 8.60 12.48 5.98
N ASP A 82 7.68 11.64 6.46
CA ASP A 82 6.92 11.86 7.70
C ASP A 82 7.63 11.14 8.88
N ALA A 83 7.51 11.65 10.11
CA ALA A 83 8.36 11.22 11.24
C ALA A 83 8.17 9.76 11.70
N ASP A 84 7.03 9.16 11.40
CA ASP A 84 6.71 7.76 11.66
C ASP A 84 7.11 6.82 10.51
N GLU A 85 7.68 7.35 9.43
CA GLU A 85 8.21 6.59 8.30
C GLU A 85 9.73 6.35 8.43
N TYR A 86 10.27 5.37 7.70
CA TYR A 86 11.72 5.17 7.61
C TYR A 86 12.14 4.47 6.32
N LEU A 87 13.33 4.77 5.81
CA LEU A 87 13.88 4.14 4.62
C LEU A 87 14.50 2.78 4.92
N LYS A 88 14.17 1.80 4.06
CA LYS A 88 14.82 0.49 4.01
C LYS A 88 15.52 0.33 2.67
N TYR A 89 16.82 0.05 2.73
CA TYR A 89 17.68 -0.12 1.58
C TYR A 89 17.92 -1.60 1.27
N GLU A 90 17.91 -1.95 0.00
CA GLU A 90 18.40 -3.26 -0.45
C GLU A 90 19.94 -3.30 -0.45
N PRO A 91 20.55 -4.49 -0.36
CA PRO A 91 22.00 -4.65 -0.46
C PRO A 91 22.59 -3.95 -1.69
N GLY A 92 23.63 -3.15 -1.47
CA GLY A 92 24.33 -2.43 -2.53
C GLY A 92 23.65 -1.13 -2.99
N PHE A 93 22.63 -0.63 -2.29
CA PHE A 93 22.06 0.68 -2.58
C PHE A 93 23.13 1.79 -2.52
N ARG A 94 23.09 2.66 -3.51
CA ARG A 94 23.80 3.93 -3.60
C ARG A 94 22.86 4.93 -4.25
N LEU A 95 22.81 6.15 -3.73
CA LEU A 95 22.03 7.21 -4.35
C LEU A 95 22.57 7.43 -5.78
N PRO A 96 21.73 7.28 -6.83
CA PRO A 96 22.19 7.44 -8.20
C PRO A 96 22.42 8.92 -8.53
N TYR A 97 23.06 9.19 -9.67
CA TYR A 97 23.11 10.55 -10.20
C TYR A 97 21.70 11.04 -10.56
N LEU A 98 21.25 12.07 -9.85
CA LEU A 98 19.92 12.63 -9.98
C LEU A 98 19.89 13.66 -11.12
N HIS A 99 19.04 13.42 -12.12
CA HIS A 99 18.96 14.19 -13.36
C HIS A 99 17.51 14.37 -13.87
N LYS A 100 16.53 14.00 -13.06
CA LYS A 100 15.09 14.15 -13.37
C LYS A 100 14.49 15.25 -12.50
N ASP A 101 13.35 15.78 -12.90
CA ASP A 101 12.67 16.81 -12.11
C ASP A 101 12.15 16.26 -10.79
N PHE A 102 11.73 14.98 -10.76
CA PHE A 102 11.34 14.31 -9.53
C PHE A 102 11.52 12.80 -9.59
N TYR A 103 11.53 12.17 -8.42
CA TYR A 103 11.60 10.72 -8.29
C TYR A 103 10.50 10.19 -7.37
N TYR A 104 9.85 9.13 -7.86
CA TYR A 104 8.99 8.30 -7.04
C TYR A 104 9.83 7.45 -6.08
N VAL A 105 9.31 7.25 -4.88
CA VAL A 105 9.82 6.27 -3.92
C VAL A 105 8.68 5.30 -3.61
N ASN A 106 9.00 4.00 -3.65
CA ASN A 106 8.07 2.95 -3.24
C ASN A 106 7.79 3.07 -1.75
N ILE A 107 6.50 3.10 -1.41
CA ILE A 107 5.98 3.04 -0.06
C ILE A 107 5.49 1.63 0.19
N CYS A 108 5.96 1.02 1.27
CA CYS A 108 5.50 -0.29 1.71
C CYS A 108 4.70 -0.13 3.00
N HIS A 109 3.45 -0.60 2.97
CA HIS A 109 2.58 -0.65 4.15
C HIS A 109 1.78 -1.95 4.16
N SER A 110 1.98 -2.79 5.19
CA SER A 110 1.17 -4.01 5.40
C SER A 110 1.00 -4.90 4.16
N ASN A 111 2.07 -5.04 3.36
CA ASN A 111 2.12 -5.77 2.08
C ASN A 111 1.44 -5.11 0.86
N SER A 112 0.92 -3.90 1.01
CA SER A 112 0.56 -3.02 -0.11
C SER A 112 1.78 -2.20 -0.52
N ARG A 113 1.97 -2.04 -1.83
CA ARG A 113 2.97 -1.13 -2.41
C ARG A 113 2.27 0.02 -3.14
N TYR A 114 2.77 1.23 -2.97
CA TYR A 114 2.38 2.38 -3.79
C TYR A 114 3.53 3.37 -3.92
N CYS A 115 3.51 4.28 -4.89
CA CYS A 115 4.58 5.27 -5.04
C CYS A 115 4.12 6.66 -4.59
N ARG A 116 5.04 7.42 -3.97
CA ARG A 116 4.88 8.86 -3.71
C ARG A 116 6.01 9.63 -4.36
N ASN A 117 5.71 10.84 -4.85
CA ASN A 117 6.73 11.81 -5.23
C ASN A 117 7.38 12.35 -3.94
N LEU A 118 8.52 11.76 -3.55
CA LEU A 118 9.22 12.10 -2.31
C LEU A 118 10.54 12.81 -2.54
N LEU A 119 11.05 12.89 -3.76
CA LEU A 119 12.31 13.55 -4.06
C LEU A 119 12.13 14.46 -5.26
N VAL A 120 12.28 15.76 -5.05
CA VAL A 120 12.00 16.77 -6.08
C VAL A 120 13.20 17.67 -6.30
N LYS A 121 13.43 18.11 -7.54
CA LYS A 121 14.49 19.06 -7.87
C LYS A 121 14.16 20.44 -7.29
N ALA A 122 15.07 21.02 -6.52
CA ALA A 122 14.76 22.19 -5.69
C ALA A 122 14.47 23.49 -6.49
N ASP A 123 15.04 23.60 -7.70
CA ASP A 123 14.96 24.81 -8.54
C ASP A 123 13.66 24.96 -9.35
N LEU A 124 12.65 24.14 -9.08
CA LEU A 124 11.32 24.23 -9.67
C LEU A 124 10.27 24.80 -8.70
N ASP A 125 9.11 25.18 -9.24
CA ASP A 125 8.02 25.86 -8.53
C ASP A 125 7.10 24.92 -7.74
N TRP A 126 7.67 23.92 -7.08
CA TRP A 126 6.93 22.94 -6.29
C TRP A 126 6.03 23.58 -5.23
N LYS A 127 4.83 23.05 -5.05
CA LYS A 127 3.89 23.41 -3.98
C LYS A 127 3.10 22.19 -3.52
N TRP A 128 2.84 22.11 -2.23
CA TRP A 128 1.87 21.17 -1.68
C TRP A 128 0.46 21.70 -1.91
N VAL A 129 -0.38 20.89 -2.54
CA VAL A 129 -1.77 21.21 -2.88
C VAL A 129 -2.71 20.16 -2.28
N GLY A 130 -3.77 20.63 -1.62
CA GLY A 130 -4.79 19.80 -0.98
C GLY A 130 -4.99 20.14 0.49
N VAL A 131 -6.22 19.97 1.00
CA VAL A 131 -6.54 20.13 2.44
C VAL A 131 -6.04 18.95 3.28
N LEU A 132 -6.02 17.76 2.70
CA LEU A 132 -5.54 16.50 3.27
C LEU A 132 -5.16 15.54 2.13
N HIS A 133 -4.22 14.62 2.38
CA HIS A 133 -3.63 13.75 1.34
C HIS A 133 -3.03 14.56 0.20
N GLU A 134 -2.34 15.64 0.59
CA GLU A 134 -1.78 16.64 -0.30
C GLU A 134 -0.75 16.02 -1.24
N VAL A 135 -0.64 16.62 -2.41
CA VAL A 135 0.32 16.23 -3.43
C VAL A 135 1.27 17.40 -3.67
N VAL A 136 2.56 17.10 -3.85
CA VAL A 136 3.55 18.08 -4.27
C VAL A 136 3.54 18.16 -5.80
N CYS A 137 3.22 19.34 -6.32
CA CYS A 137 3.03 19.61 -7.74
C CYS A 137 3.91 20.75 -8.22
N SER A 138 4.35 20.69 -9.47
CA SER A 138 5.03 21.78 -10.20
C SER A 138 4.51 21.76 -11.63
N GLU A 139 4.17 22.93 -12.18
CA GLU A 139 3.75 23.06 -13.59
C GLU A 139 4.93 22.89 -14.56
N LYS A 140 6.15 23.06 -14.05
CA LYS A 140 7.39 22.98 -14.83
C LYS A 140 8.02 21.59 -14.88
N ALA A 141 7.66 20.71 -13.95
CA ALA A 141 8.18 19.36 -13.89
C ALA A 141 7.68 18.51 -15.07
N LYS A 142 8.60 17.87 -15.79
CA LYS A 142 8.31 17.09 -17.00
C LYS A 142 8.91 15.70 -16.99
N THR A 143 9.99 15.50 -16.26
CA THR A 143 10.77 14.27 -16.26
C THR A 143 10.78 13.63 -14.89
N TYR A 144 10.65 12.30 -14.86
CA TYR A 144 10.67 11.54 -13.63
C TYR A 144 11.31 10.18 -13.79
N ASP A 145 11.61 9.55 -12.66
CA ASP A 145 12.01 8.15 -12.55
C ASP A 145 11.57 7.61 -11.16
N THR A 146 11.82 6.34 -10.87
CA THR A 146 11.60 5.74 -9.55
C THR A 146 12.93 5.37 -8.92
N LEU A 147 13.17 5.80 -7.67
CA LEU A 147 14.35 5.36 -6.92
C LEU A 147 14.25 3.86 -6.64
N GLN A 148 15.15 3.11 -7.27
CA GLN A 148 15.25 1.67 -7.11
C GLN A 148 16.00 1.30 -5.82
N LYS A 149 15.75 0.09 -5.31
CA LYS A 149 16.47 -0.49 -4.16
C LYS A 149 16.33 0.28 -2.84
N VAL A 150 15.36 1.17 -2.76
CA VAL A 150 14.98 1.89 -1.56
C VAL A 150 13.46 1.88 -1.45
N ASN A 151 12.97 1.54 -0.27
CA ASN A 151 11.55 1.57 0.05
C ASN A 151 11.37 2.43 1.30
N ASN A 152 10.37 3.31 1.28
CA ASN A 152 9.92 4.00 2.46
C ASN A 152 8.88 3.13 3.19
N ILE A 153 9.16 2.79 4.44
CA ILE A 153 8.31 1.95 5.25
C ILE A 153 7.41 2.85 6.10
N TYR A 154 6.11 2.75 5.86
CA TYR A 154 5.10 3.49 6.63
C TYR A 154 4.60 2.64 7.79
N THR A 155 4.68 3.19 9.01
CA THR A 155 4.13 2.56 10.23
C THR A 155 2.95 3.36 10.76
N THR A 156 2.19 2.78 11.70
CA THR A 156 1.03 3.43 12.33
C THR A 156 1.33 3.82 13.78
N GLU A 157 2.58 4.12 14.09
CA GLU A 157 3.07 4.34 15.46
C GLU A 157 3.06 5.83 15.87
N GLY A 158 2.93 6.75 14.91
CA GLY A 158 2.92 8.20 15.14
C GLY A 158 1.72 8.67 15.97
N ALA A 159 1.84 9.87 16.55
CA ALA A 159 0.88 10.37 17.53
C ALA A 159 -0.57 10.45 17.00
N ARG A 160 -0.74 10.89 15.75
CA ARG A 160 -2.06 10.97 15.08
C ARG A 160 -2.70 9.60 14.87
N SER A 161 -1.90 8.56 14.67
CA SER A 161 -2.40 7.20 14.42
C SER A 161 -3.02 6.55 15.66
N LYS A 162 -2.80 7.13 16.85
CA LYS A 162 -3.40 6.69 18.12
C LYS A 162 -4.83 7.25 18.34
N ASP A 163 -5.30 8.17 17.52
CA ASP A 163 -6.65 8.75 17.63
C ASP A 163 -7.71 7.81 17.01
N PRO A 164 -8.64 7.24 17.80
CA PRO A 164 -9.67 6.33 17.28
C PRO A 164 -10.67 7.01 16.33
N GLN A 165 -10.74 8.35 16.36
CA GLN A 165 -11.63 9.14 15.51
C GLN A 165 -10.90 9.74 14.30
N LYS A 166 -9.63 9.38 14.09
CA LYS A 166 -8.78 9.92 13.00
C LYS A 166 -9.51 9.96 11.66
N PHE A 167 -10.03 8.81 11.22
CA PHE A 167 -10.63 8.70 9.89
C PHE A 167 -11.95 9.48 9.74
N LEU A 168 -12.74 9.61 10.82
CA LEU A 168 -13.94 10.45 10.81
C LEU A 168 -13.59 11.95 10.75
N LYS A 169 -12.53 12.37 11.45
CA LYS A 169 -12.01 13.74 11.35
C LYS A 169 -11.46 14.02 9.95
N ASP A 170 -10.77 13.05 9.35
CA ASP A 170 -10.25 13.15 7.99
C ASP A 170 -11.38 13.31 6.97
N ALA A 171 -12.45 12.53 7.11
CA ALA A 171 -13.65 12.67 6.29
C ALA A 171 -14.27 14.08 6.44
N ALA A 172 -14.40 14.59 7.66
CA ALA A 172 -14.96 15.93 7.90
C ALA A 172 -14.11 17.06 7.25
N ILE A 173 -12.78 16.95 7.29
CA ILE A 173 -11.88 17.90 6.60
C ILE A 173 -12.12 17.89 5.08
N LEU A 174 -12.26 16.70 4.50
CA LEU A 174 -12.49 16.53 3.06
C LEU A 174 -13.89 16.98 2.65
N GLU A 175 -14.92 16.78 3.48
CA GLU A 175 -16.26 17.33 3.26
C GLU A 175 -16.25 18.86 3.23
N GLU A 176 -15.53 19.51 4.14
CA GLU A 176 -15.38 20.97 4.13
C GLU A 176 -14.63 21.43 2.88
N GLY A 177 -13.53 20.77 2.51
CA GLY A 177 -12.79 21.06 1.29
C GLY A 177 -13.65 20.94 0.03
N LEU A 178 -14.57 19.98 -0.03
CA LEU A 178 -15.51 19.80 -1.14
C LEU A 178 -16.63 20.86 -1.21
N LYS A 179 -16.85 21.66 -0.15
CA LYS A 179 -17.74 22.83 -0.26
C LYS A 179 -17.10 23.94 -1.07
N GLU A 180 -15.79 24.11 -0.96
CA GLU A 180 -15.01 25.09 -1.71
C GLU A 180 -14.62 24.57 -3.10
N GLU A 181 -14.22 23.31 -3.20
CA GLU A 181 -13.79 22.65 -4.43
C GLU A 181 -14.67 21.42 -4.77
N PRO A 182 -15.95 21.61 -5.17
CA PRO A 182 -16.91 20.51 -5.32
C PRO A 182 -16.55 19.47 -6.40
N ASP A 183 -15.76 19.87 -7.39
CA ASP A 183 -15.31 19.02 -8.49
C ASP A 183 -13.94 18.37 -8.24
N ASN A 184 -13.36 18.55 -7.04
CA ASN A 184 -12.07 17.96 -6.70
C ASN A 184 -12.19 16.44 -6.53
N SER A 185 -11.88 15.71 -7.61
CA SER A 185 -12.00 14.25 -7.64
C SER A 185 -11.09 13.55 -6.63
N ARG A 186 -9.93 14.14 -6.31
CA ARG A 186 -9.00 13.61 -5.31
C ARG A 186 -9.62 13.66 -3.91
N TYR A 187 -10.29 14.77 -3.57
CA TYR A 187 -10.99 14.87 -2.28
C TYR A 187 -12.10 13.83 -2.16
N VAL A 188 -12.89 13.61 -3.23
CA VAL A 188 -13.92 12.54 -3.23
C VAL A 188 -13.31 11.15 -3.06
N PHE A 189 -12.18 10.87 -3.71
CA PHE A 189 -11.48 9.60 -3.56
C PHE A 189 -11.03 9.35 -2.11
N TYR A 190 -10.35 10.32 -1.51
CA TYR A 190 -9.89 10.18 -0.13
C TYR A 190 -11.04 10.25 0.88
N LEU A 191 -12.13 10.95 0.58
CA LEU A 191 -13.33 10.96 1.43
C LEU A 191 -13.93 9.56 1.52
N ALA A 192 -14.02 8.87 0.37
CA ALA A 192 -14.44 7.48 0.33
C ALA A 192 -13.50 6.56 1.13
N GLN A 193 -12.18 6.76 1.02
CA GLN A 193 -11.20 6.01 1.81
C GLN A 193 -11.37 6.26 3.32
N SER A 194 -11.50 7.52 3.73
CA SER A 194 -11.69 7.89 5.14
C SER A 194 -12.97 7.29 5.71
N TYR A 195 -14.08 7.31 4.95
CA TYR A 195 -15.31 6.65 5.40
C TYR A 195 -15.19 5.13 5.50
N ARG A 196 -14.51 4.50 4.55
CA ARG A 196 -14.23 3.05 4.59
C ARG A 196 -13.43 2.71 5.84
N ASP A 197 -12.34 3.42 6.10
CA ASP A 197 -11.43 3.15 7.22
C ASP A 197 -12.07 3.52 8.57
N ALA A 198 -13.07 4.40 8.57
CA ALA A 198 -13.94 4.67 9.72
C ALA A 198 -15.05 3.63 9.93
N GLY A 199 -15.23 2.66 9.03
CA GLY A 199 -16.31 1.66 9.09
C GLY A 199 -17.68 2.19 8.64
N VAL A 200 -17.76 3.37 8.02
CA VAL A 200 -19.01 3.96 7.51
C VAL A 200 -19.21 3.55 6.05
N HIS A 201 -19.51 2.26 5.87
CA HIS A 201 -19.49 1.59 4.55
C HIS A 201 -20.46 2.21 3.52
N ASP A 202 -21.67 2.61 3.94
CA ASP A 202 -22.66 3.17 3.01
C ASP A 202 -22.16 4.49 2.38
N LYS A 203 -21.61 5.39 3.20
CA LYS A 203 -21.02 6.65 2.71
C LYS A 203 -19.77 6.41 1.88
N ALA A 204 -18.97 5.41 2.23
CA ALA A 204 -17.81 5.03 1.45
C ALA A 204 -18.22 4.57 0.04
N LEU A 205 -19.23 3.69 -0.04
CA LEU A 205 -19.77 3.17 -1.29
C LEU A 205 -20.29 4.30 -2.18
N GLU A 206 -21.12 5.19 -1.62
CA GLU A 206 -21.65 6.36 -2.34
C GLU A 206 -20.52 7.22 -2.95
N ASN A 207 -19.48 7.52 -2.15
CA ASN A 207 -18.38 8.36 -2.60
C ASN A 207 -17.46 7.67 -3.61
N TYR A 208 -17.25 6.35 -3.53
CA TYR A 208 -16.54 5.64 -4.58
C TYR A 208 -17.32 5.60 -5.89
N GLU A 209 -18.64 5.40 -5.84
CA GLU A 209 -19.48 5.47 -7.05
C GLU A 209 -19.51 6.88 -7.64
N ARG A 210 -19.56 7.92 -6.80
CA ARG A 210 -19.37 9.31 -7.22
C ARG A 210 -18.01 9.49 -7.88
N ARG A 211 -16.93 8.99 -7.26
CA ARG A 211 -15.56 9.11 -7.78
C ARG A 211 -15.43 8.49 -9.17
N ILE A 212 -16.01 7.31 -9.39
CA ILE A 212 -15.99 6.63 -10.70
C ILE A 212 -16.60 7.53 -11.79
N LYS A 213 -17.75 8.16 -11.50
CA LYS A 213 -18.46 9.04 -12.44
C LYS A 213 -17.68 10.31 -12.80
N MET A 214 -16.76 10.76 -11.94
CA MET A 214 -15.96 11.98 -12.15
C MET A 214 -14.80 11.81 -13.15
N GLY A 215 -14.37 10.58 -13.46
CA GLY A 215 -13.24 10.35 -14.39
C GLY A 215 -11.87 10.82 -13.84
N GLY A 216 -10.90 11.14 -14.69
CA GLY A 216 -9.56 11.57 -14.27
C GLY A 216 -8.56 10.43 -14.13
N TRP A 217 -7.71 10.43 -13.09
CA TRP A 217 -6.61 9.47 -12.96
C TRP A 217 -7.11 8.02 -12.88
N ASP A 218 -6.71 7.22 -13.84
CA ASP A 218 -7.18 5.86 -14.09
C ASP A 218 -6.92 4.89 -12.92
N GLN A 219 -5.79 5.00 -12.21
CA GLN A 219 -5.50 4.12 -11.09
C GLN A 219 -6.42 4.37 -9.87
N GLU A 220 -6.81 5.62 -9.61
CA GLU A 220 -7.83 5.93 -8.59
C GLU A 220 -9.21 5.42 -9.00
N LEU A 221 -9.56 5.50 -10.29
CA LEU A 221 -10.81 4.95 -10.81
C LEU A 221 -10.86 3.43 -10.66
N TYR A 222 -9.78 2.74 -11.04
CA TYR A 222 -9.62 1.30 -10.82
C TYR A 222 -9.80 0.95 -9.35
N TRP A 223 -9.08 1.65 -8.46
CA TRP A 223 -9.16 1.38 -7.02
C TRP A 223 -10.58 1.62 -6.48
N SER A 224 -11.27 2.63 -6.99
CA SER A 224 -12.66 2.90 -6.64
C SER A 224 -13.58 1.76 -7.08
N HIS A 225 -13.40 1.20 -8.29
CA HIS A 225 -14.15 0.02 -8.75
C HIS A 225 -13.92 -1.20 -7.85
N LEU A 226 -12.66 -1.49 -7.49
CA LEU A 226 -12.33 -2.58 -6.57
C LEU A 226 -13.01 -2.38 -5.21
N ARG A 227 -12.95 -1.16 -4.65
CA ARG A 227 -13.54 -0.85 -3.35
C ARG A 227 -15.06 -0.91 -3.35
N VAL A 228 -15.71 -0.53 -4.45
CA VAL A 228 -17.17 -0.74 -4.62
C VAL A 228 -17.51 -2.23 -4.52
N ALA A 229 -16.74 -3.11 -5.16
CA ALA A 229 -16.99 -4.55 -5.11
C ALA A 229 -16.82 -5.12 -3.69
N GLU A 230 -15.72 -4.79 -3.02
CA GLU A 230 -15.44 -5.22 -1.64
C GLU A 230 -16.47 -4.68 -0.63
N LEU A 231 -16.93 -3.44 -0.80
CA LEU A 231 -17.97 -2.86 0.06
C LEU A 231 -19.32 -3.52 -0.18
N LYS A 232 -19.68 -3.85 -1.42
CA LYS A 232 -20.90 -4.61 -1.72
C LYS A 232 -20.88 -6.00 -1.08
N GLU A 233 -19.74 -6.69 -1.12
CA GLU A 233 -19.55 -7.96 -0.43
C GLU A 233 -19.71 -7.78 1.09
N ALA A 234 -19.02 -6.81 1.69
CA ALA A 234 -19.10 -6.54 3.13
C ALA A 234 -20.51 -6.14 3.59
N LEU A 235 -21.27 -5.44 2.74
CA LEU A 235 -22.67 -5.07 2.97
C LEU A 235 -23.66 -6.18 2.59
N LYS A 236 -23.18 -7.36 2.18
CA LYS A 236 -23.98 -8.56 1.87
C LYS A 236 -25.01 -8.32 0.75
N TYR A 237 -24.60 -7.60 -0.30
CA TYR A 237 -25.38 -7.49 -1.52
C TYR A 237 -25.55 -8.87 -2.18
N PRO A 238 -26.54 -9.06 -3.08
CA PRO A 238 -26.70 -10.31 -3.82
C PRO A 238 -25.40 -10.72 -4.52
N LYS A 239 -25.08 -12.02 -4.50
CA LYS A 239 -23.83 -12.57 -5.06
C LYS A 239 -23.61 -12.13 -6.50
N GLU A 240 -24.66 -12.13 -7.32
CA GLU A 240 -24.59 -11.73 -8.73
C GLU A 240 -24.12 -10.27 -8.89
N GLU A 241 -24.52 -9.38 -7.97
CA GLU A 241 -24.08 -7.98 -7.98
C GLU A 241 -22.63 -7.83 -7.55
N VAL A 242 -22.20 -8.58 -6.52
CA VAL A 242 -20.81 -8.60 -6.05
C VAL A 242 -19.90 -9.12 -7.15
N VAL A 243 -20.24 -10.26 -7.77
CA VAL A 243 -19.49 -10.83 -8.89
C VAL A 243 -19.41 -9.87 -10.07
N LYS A 244 -20.53 -9.19 -10.40
CA LYS A 244 -20.55 -8.17 -11.46
C LYS A 244 -19.63 -6.99 -11.13
N ALA A 245 -19.57 -6.56 -9.87
CA ALA A 245 -18.71 -5.46 -9.45
C ALA A 245 -17.22 -5.83 -9.55
N TYR A 246 -16.82 -7.03 -9.12
CA TYR A 246 -15.45 -7.50 -9.28
C TYR A 246 -15.06 -7.66 -10.76
N LYS A 247 -15.95 -8.20 -11.60
CA LYS A 247 -15.74 -8.27 -13.05
C LYS A 247 -15.56 -6.88 -13.65
N ALA A 248 -16.36 -5.90 -13.25
CA ALA A 248 -16.22 -4.52 -13.71
C ALA A 248 -14.86 -3.91 -13.30
N ALA A 249 -14.39 -4.16 -12.08
CA ALA A 249 -13.06 -3.72 -11.64
C ALA A 249 -11.93 -4.36 -12.48
N PHE A 250 -12.05 -5.67 -12.76
CA PHE A 250 -11.08 -6.38 -13.60
C PHE A 250 -11.09 -5.90 -15.06
N ASP A 251 -12.28 -5.74 -15.65
CA ASP A 251 -12.42 -5.26 -17.03
C ASP A 251 -11.90 -3.83 -17.19
N PHE A 252 -12.03 -2.99 -16.16
CA PHE A 252 -11.47 -1.65 -16.15
C PHE A 252 -9.92 -1.66 -16.19
N ARG A 253 -9.28 -2.60 -15.50
CA ARG A 253 -7.80 -2.71 -15.47
C ARG A 253 -7.30 -4.15 -15.39
N ARG A 254 -7.16 -4.78 -16.56
CA ARG A 254 -6.81 -6.21 -16.68
C ARG A 254 -5.40 -6.60 -16.24
N SER A 255 -4.51 -5.63 -16.01
CA SER A 255 -3.19 -5.89 -15.41
C SER A 255 -3.27 -6.13 -13.90
N ARG A 256 -4.41 -5.86 -13.28
CA ARG A 256 -4.58 -5.92 -11.83
C ARG A 256 -5.33 -7.18 -11.41
N VAL A 257 -4.66 -7.97 -10.56
CA VAL A 257 -5.14 -9.30 -10.14
C VAL A 257 -6.06 -9.27 -8.93
N GLU A 258 -6.11 -8.15 -8.19
CA GLU A 258 -6.86 -8.05 -6.94
C GLU A 258 -8.35 -8.46 -7.07
N PRO A 259 -9.10 -8.05 -8.12
CA PRO A 259 -10.51 -8.44 -8.24
C PRO A 259 -10.67 -9.95 -8.45
N LEU A 260 -9.75 -10.59 -9.18
CA LEU A 260 -9.79 -12.03 -9.41
C LEU A 260 -9.40 -12.81 -8.15
N TYR A 261 -8.43 -12.32 -7.39
CA TYR A 261 -8.09 -12.91 -6.09
C TYR A 261 -9.30 -12.88 -5.15
N GLN A 262 -9.99 -11.74 -5.02
CA GLN A 262 -11.17 -11.63 -4.16
C GLN A 262 -12.30 -12.56 -4.61
N LEU A 263 -12.56 -12.66 -5.92
CA LEU A 263 -13.52 -13.62 -6.46
C LEU A 263 -13.16 -15.07 -6.16
N ALA A 264 -11.89 -15.46 -6.36
CA ALA A 264 -11.44 -16.81 -6.05
C ALA A 264 -11.59 -17.13 -4.56
N HIS A 265 -11.26 -16.18 -3.69
CA HIS A 265 -11.43 -16.32 -2.25
C HIS A 265 -12.90 -16.51 -1.86
N MET A 266 -13.81 -15.69 -2.42
CA MET A 266 -15.25 -15.79 -2.19
C MET A 266 -15.78 -17.18 -2.61
N TYR A 267 -15.41 -17.65 -3.81
CA TYR A 267 -15.81 -18.98 -4.26
C TYR A 267 -15.27 -20.11 -3.38
N ARG A 268 -14.03 -19.99 -2.87
CA ARG A 268 -13.47 -20.97 -1.93
C ARG A 268 -14.25 -21.02 -0.62
N GLU A 269 -14.61 -19.88 -0.04
CA GLU A 269 -15.39 -19.81 1.21
C GLU A 269 -16.80 -20.42 1.04
N GLU A 270 -17.37 -20.33 -0.16
CA GLU A 270 -18.65 -20.96 -0.51
C GLU A 270 -18.54 -22.46 -0.86
N GLY A 271 -17.33 -23.00 -0.98
CA GLY A 271 -17.08 -24.38 -1.40
C GLY A 271 -17.19 -24.62 -2.91
N ASP A 272 -17.30 -23.57 -3.72
CA ASP A 272 -17.24 -23.63 -5.19
C ASP A 272 -15.78 -23.69 -5.66
N PHE A 273 -15.16 -24.85 -5.46
CA PHE A 273 -13.74 -25.04 -5.76
C PHE A 273 -13.43 -25.02 -7.27
N GLU A 274 -14.40 -25.34 -8.12
CA GLU A 274 -14.24 -25.27 -9.58
C GLU A 274 -14.09 -23.80 -10.02
N SER A 275 -15.03 -22.93 -9.65
CA SER A 275 -14.95 -21.49 -9.95
C SER A 275 -13.73 -20.83 -9.30
N CYS A 276 -13.38 -21.22 -8.07
CA CYS A 276 -12.17 -20.75 -7.39
C CYS A 276 -10.91 -21.08 -8.21
N TYR A 277 -10.74 -22.34 -8.62
CA TYR A 277 -9.57 -22.79 -9.36
C TYR A 277 -9.47 -22.10 -10.73
N GLU A 278 -10.58 -21.96 -11.46
CA GLU A 278 -10.61 -21.30 -12.76
C GLU A 278 -10.20 -19.84 -12.68
N VAL A 279 -10.85 -19.07 -11.79
CA VAL A 279 -10.58 -17.63 -11.63
C VAL A 279 -9.16 -17.38 -11.14
N ALA A 280 -8.70 -18.15 -10.14
CA ALA A 280 -7.35 -18.00 -9.64
C ALA A 280 -6.30 -18.42 -10.69
N SER A 281 -6.59 -19.39 -11.56
CA SER A 281 -5.70 -19.77 -12.66
C SER A 281 -5.61 -18.69 -13.74
N ILE A 282 -6.70 -17.97 -14.02
CA ILE A 282 -6.66 -16.76 -14.85
C ILE A 282 -5.76 -15.72 -14.19
N ALA A 283 -5.97 -15.44 -12.90
CA ALA A 283 -5.16 -14.47 -12.16
C ALA A 283 -3.65 -14.80 -12.18
N ALA A 284 -3.29 -16.08 -12.02
CA ALA A 284 -1.90 -16.55 -12.05
C ALA A 284 -1.23 -16.40 -13.42
N SER A 285 -2.01 -16.25 -14.50
CA SER A 285 -1.48 -16.06 -15.86
C SER A 285 -1.22 -14.59 -16.21
N ILE A 286 -1.66 -13.66 -15.36
CA ILE A 286 -1.53 -12.22 -15.60
C ILE A 286 -0.12 -11.77 -15.19
N PRO A 287 0.63 -11.07 -16.06
CA PRO A 287 1.92 -10.49 -15.70
C PRO A 287 1.80 -9.45 -14.58
N GLU A 288 2.89 -9.22 -13.86
CA GLU A 288 2.94 -8.18 -12.85
C GLU A 288 2.66 -6.79 -13.45
N THR A 289 1.92 -5.97 -12.71
CA THR A 289 1.48 -4.64 -13.16
C THR A 289 2.57 -3.59 -12.94
N ASP A 290 2.67 -2.65 -13.88
CA ASP A 290 3.49 -1.43 -13.73
C ASP A 290 2.76 -0.30 -12.96
N ASP A 291 1.68 -0.65 -12.26
CA ASP A 291 0.88 0.29 -11.49
C ASP A 291 1.61 0.73 -10.23
N ILE A 292 1.25 1.93 -9.78
CA ILE A 292 1.89 2.59 -8.64
C ILE A 292 0.91 2.87 -7.50
N LEU A 293 -0.39 2.63 -7.66
CA LEU A 293 -1.39 2.87 -6.62
C LEU A 293 -1.87 1.55 -6.00
N PHE A 294 -1.51 1.37 -4.73
CA PHE A 294 -2.01 0.33 -3.81
C PHE A 294 -1.98 -1.11 -4.35
N VAL A 295 -0.92 -1.47 -5.08
CA VAL A 295 -0.70 -2.83 -5.58
C VAL A 295 -0.59 -3.79 -4.39
N GLN A 296 -1.46 -4.80 -4.34
CA GLN A 296 -1.46 -5.82 -3.30
C GLN A 296 -0.44 -6.92 -3.64
N GLN A 297 0.84 -6.62 -3.43
CA GLN A 297 1.96 -7.48 -3.83
C GLN A 297 1.83 -8.91 -3.30
N TRP A 298 1.33 -9.08 -2.08
CA TRP A 298 1.16 -10.39 -1.46
C TRP A 298 0.21 -11.33 -2.23
N MET A 299 -0.78 -10.79 -2.94
CA MET A 299 -1.71 -11.59 -3.76
C MET A 299 -0.96 -12.23 -4.93
N ILE A 300 -0.04 -11.48 -5.54
CA ILE A 300 0.84 -11.93 -6.63
C ILE A 300 1.90 -12.89 -6.07
N ASP A 301 2.55 -12.50 -4.97
CA ASP A 301 3.66 -13.24 -4.39
C ASP A 301 3.24 -14.62 -3.89
N TYR A 302 2.04 -14.79 -3.35
CA TYR A 302 1.58 -16.09 -2.85
C TYR A 302 0.06 -16.29 -2.76
N GLY A 303 -0.74 -15.24 -2.65
CA GLY A 303 -2.18 -15.35 -2.38
C GLY A 303 -2.93 -16.16 -3.45
N ILE A 304 -2.72 -15.85 -4.72
CA ILE A 304 -3.40 -16.53 -5.84
C ILE A 304 -3.05 -18.01 -5.89
N ASP A 305 -1.76 -18.36 -5.80
CA ASP A 305 -1.32 -19.75 -5.81
C ASP A 305 -1.80 -20.51 -4.56
N LEU A 306 -1.96 -19.83 -3.42
CA LEU A 306 -2.53 -20.45 -2.24
C LEU A 306 -3.99 -20.87 -2.48
N GLU A 307 -4.82 -19.97 -3.02
CA GLU A 307 -6.21 -20.26 -3.41
C GLU A 307 -6.27 -21.44 -4.40
N ARG A 308 -5.43 -21.41 -5.45
CA ARG A 308 -5.33 -22.50 -6.44
C ARG A 308 -4.96 -23.84 -5.80
N SER A 309 -4.00 -23.84 -4.87
CA SER A 309 -3.56 -25.06 -4.19
C SER A 309 -4.68 -25.70 -3.36
N ILE A 310 -5.47 -24.87 -2.68
CA ILE A 310 -6.59 -25.34 -1.85
C ILE A 310 -7.69 -25.89 -2.75
N ALA A 311 -8.07 -25.16 -3.80
CA ALA A 311 -9.09 -25.61 -4.74
C ALA A 311 -8.69 -26.93 -5.44
N ALA A 312 -7.45 -27.05 -5.90
CA ALA A 312 -6.93 -28.28 -6.51
C ALA A 312 -7.03 -29.51 -5.58
N TYR A 313 -6.81 -29.33 -4.27
CA TYR A 313 -7.00 -30.41 -3.30
C TYR A 313 -8.44 -30.91 -3.26
N TYR A 314 -9.42 -30.00 -3.15
CA TYR A 314 -10.83 -30.36 -3.07
C TYR A 314 -11.41 -30.88 -4.39
N LEU A 315 -10.83 -30.50 -5.52
CA LEU A 315 -11.12 -31.07 -6.85
C LEU A 315 -10.43 -32.43 -7.08
N GLU A 316 -9.76 -32.97 -6.06
CA GLU A 316 -8.96 -34.21 -6.11
C GLU A 316 -7.77 -34.22 -7.09
N ASP A 317 -7.36 -33.06 -7.61
CA ASP A 317 -6.09 -32.89 -8.32
C ASP A 317 -4.94 -32.72 -7.32
N PHE A 318 -4.67 -33.80 -6.59
CA PHE A 318 -3.64 -33.81 -5.57
C PHE A 318 -2.22 -33.59 -6.14
N LYS A 319 -2.00 -33.86 -7.43
CA LYS A 319 -0.72 -33.60 -8.09
C LYS A 319 -0.50 -32.11 -8.29
N GLU A 320 -1.51 -31.39 -8.78
CA GLU A 320 -1.43 -29.94 -8.92
C GLU A 320 -1.30 -29.26 -7.55
N CYS A 321 -2.10 -29.67 -6.56
CA CYS A 321 -1.97 -29.18 -5.19
C CYS A 321 -0.54 -29.38 -4.64
N GLN A 322 0.03 -30.57 -4.82
CA GLN A 322 1.40 -30.87 -4.39
C GLN A 322 2.42 -29.96 -5.09
N LYS A 323 2.32 -29.83 -6.41
CA LYS A 323 3.22 -29.01 -7.23
C LYS A 323 3.20 -27.55 -6.79
N ILE A 324 2.02 -26.94 -6.72
CA ILE A 324 1.86 -25.53 -6.31
C ILE A 324 2.39 -25.34 -4.88
N SER A 325 2.08 -26.25 -3.96
CA SER A 325 2.55 -26.16 -2.58
C SER A 325 4.07 -26.22 -2.47
N VAL A 326 4.73 -27.09 -3.25
CA VAL A 326 6.20 -27.17 -3.31
C VAL A 326 6.79 -25.88 -3.87
N ASP A 327 6.18 -25.30 -4.91
CA ASP A 327 6.66 -24.06 -5.51
C ASP A 327 6.51 -22.86 -4.56
N LEU A 328 5.40 -22.78 -3.83
CA LEU A 328 5.20 -21.79 -2.76
C LEU A 328 6.27 -21.91 -1.67
N LEU A 329 6.61 -23.12 -1.22
CA LEU A 329 7.62 -23.33 -0.17
C LEU A 329 9.05 -22.98 -0.60
N LYS A 330 9.33 -22.82 -1.90
CA LYS A 330 10.61 -22.32 -2.39
C LYS A 330 10.74 -20.80 -2.24
N LYS A 331 9.63 -20.06 -2.07
CA LYS A 331 9.62 -18.60 -1.94
C LYS A 331 10.21 -18.19 -0.58
N LYS A 332 11.36 -17.50 -0.59
CA LYS A 332 12.08 -17.09 0.64
C LYS A 332 11.30 -16.07 1.49
N SER A 333 10.43 -15.29 0.87
CA SER A 333 9.63 -14.22 1.49
C SER A 333 8.27 -14.68 2.02
N LEU A 334 7.96 -15.99 1.97
CA LEU A 334 6.65 -16.49 2.39
C LEU A 334 6.45 -16.29 3.91
N PRO A 335 5.38 -15.63 4.36
CA PRO A 335 5.11 -15.45 5.79
C PRO A 335 4.95 -16.78 6.53
N ASP A 336 5.39 -16.84 7.79
CA ASP A 336 5.41 -18.11 8.56
C ASP A 336 4.03 -18.76 8.71
N HIS A 337 2.98 -17.96 8.92
CA HIS A 337 1.60 -18.47 9.01
C HIS A 337 1.14 -19.09 7.68
N VAL A 338 1.48 -18.46 6.53
CA VAL A 338 1.19 -18.99 5.20
C VAL A 338 2.02 -20.25 4.95
N LYS A 339 3.30 -20.24 5.31
CA LYS A 339 4.18 -21.41 5.19
C LYS A 339 3.63 -22.62 5.94
N GLN A 340 3.05 -22.41 7.12
CA GLN A 340 2.41 -23.47 7.88
C GLN A 340 1.15 -24.00 7.18
N CYS A 341 0.31 -23.11 6.63
CA CYS A 341 -0.85 -23.49 5.83
C CYS A 341 -0.45 -24.35 4.61
N VAL A 342 0.55 -23.90 3.85
CA VAL A 342 1.05 -24.60 2.67
C VAL A 342 1.63 -25.98 3.02
N LYS A 343 2.36 -26.11 4.14
CA LYS A 343 2.86 -27.41 4.63
C LYS A 343 1.72 -28.38 4.96
N ASN A 344 0.65 -27.89 5.57
CA ASN A 344 -0.52 -28.72 5.87
C ASN A 344 -1.19 -29.20 4.58
N ASN A 345 -1.44 -28.30 3.63
CA ASN A 345 -2.01 -28.66 2.32
C ASN A 345 -1.16 -29.70 1.58
N LEU A 346 0.17 -29.50 1.57
CA LEU A 346 1.10 -30.46 0.99
C LEU A 346 1.03 -31.83 1.69
N GLY A 347 0.93 -31.86 3.02
CA GLY A 347 0.75 -33.09 3.79
C GLY A 347 -0.52 -33.84 3.40
N PHE A 348 -1.65 -33.12 3.29
CA PHE A 348 -2.92 -33.71 2.87
C PHE A 348 -2.87 -34.27 1.45
N ALA A 349 -2.29 -33.52 0.50
CA ALA A 349 -2.14 -33.98 -0.88
C ALA A 349 -1.24 -35.23 -0.98
N ASN A 350 -0.11 -35.24 -0.25
CA ASN A 350 0.81 -36.39 -0.22
C ASN A 350 0.14 -37.65 0.33
N SER A 351 -0.65 -37.52 1.39
CA SER A 351 -1.43 -38.62 1.97
C SER A 351 -2.40 -39.21 0.94
N LYS A 352 -3.16 -38.37 0.23
CA LYS A 352 -4.09 -38.82 -0.82
C LYS A 352 -3.40 -39.43 -2.04
N LEU A 353 -2.25 -38.91 -2.45
CA LEU A 353 -1.45 -39.50 -3.52
C LEU A 353 -0.92 -40.89 -3.14
N LEU A 354 -0.49 -41.07 -1.89
CA LEU A 354 -0.05 -42.36 -1.37
C LEU A 354 -1.20 -43.36 -1.31
N GLU A 355 -2.37 -42.97 -0.79
CA GLU A 355 -3.59 -43.79 -0.80
C GLU A 355 -3.94 -44.27 -2.22
N LYS A 356 -4.01 -43.34 -3.19
CA LYS A 356 -4.29 -43.67 -4.61
C LYS A 356 -3.22 -44.59 -5.21
N PHE A 357 -1.96 -44.46 -4.81
CA PHE A 357 -0.88 -45.34 -5.26
C PHE A 357 -0.98 -46.76 -4.68
N CYS A 358 -1.23 -46.88 -3.38
CA CYS A 358 -1.39 -48.17 -2.68
C CYS A 358 -2.62 -48.93 -3.20
N HIS A 359 -3.75 -48.26 -3.42
CA HIS A 359 -4.94 -48.86 -4.02
C HIS A 359 -4.68 -49.39 -5.44
N LYS A 360 -3.96 -48.63 -6.29
CA LYS A 360 -3.61 -49.07 -7.66
C LYS A 360 -2.69 -50.28 -7.69
N LYS A 361 -1.91 -50.53 -6.63
CA LYS A 361 -0.99 -51.68 -6.53
C LYS A 361 -1.58 -52.90 -5.80
N GLY A 362 -2.86 -52.86 -5.41
CA GLY A 362 -3.51 -54.00 -4.73
C GLY A 362 -2.99 -54.28 -3.32
N ALA A 363 -2.43 -53.28 -2.63
CA ALA A 363 -1.90 -53.45 -1.29
C ALA A 363 -2.98 -53.19 -0.23
N VAL A 364 -3.47 -54.26 0.40
CA VAL A 364 -4.09 -54.23 1.73
C VAL A 364 -3.03 -53.73 2.71
N LEU A 365 -3.12 -52.47 3.13
CA LEU A 365 -2.42 -51.99 4.32
C LEU A 365 -3.34 -52.23 5.51
N ASN A 366 -3.29 -53.45 6.06
CA ASN A 366 -3.62 -53.64 7.47
C ASN A 366 -2.50 -52.97 8.27
N VAL A 367 -2.82 -51.86 8.93
CA VAL A 367 -1.95 -51.30 9.96
C VAL A 367 -2.79 -51.19 11.22
N GLN A 368 -2.43 -52.01 12.21
CA GLN A 368 -2.86 -51.89 13.62
C GLN A 368 -2.24 -50.66 14.27
#